data_AF-A0A6V8KUG6-F1
#
_entry.id   AF-A0A6V8KUG6-F1
#
_cell.length_a   1.000
_cell.length_b   1.000
_cell.length_c   1.000
_cell.angle_alpha   90.00
_cell.angle_beta   90.00
_cell.angle_gamma   90.00
#
_symmetry.space_group_name_H-M   'P 1'
#
loop_
_entity.id
_entity.type
_entity.pdbx_description
1 polymer ?
#
loop_
_entity_poly.entity_id
_entity_poly.type
_entity_poly.pdbx_seq_one_letter_code
_entity_poly.pdbx_strand_id
1 'polypeptide(L)'
;MGHDVGVADETGEAELVDVVGRVLGTADATPLQFWTAVAPGSYLQLDDVVVTRRELPDRGPVTIAGVVTQVRARHEGAQFDSDVFAIADGTLPAMVQEAAEITTTRVDPELYVPPSPGAVVHRARGDARAAALHFDRMEKRIPMGTGRDGAPAYLNGDFLDGSRGAHVSISGISGVATKTSFATFLLYSVFRSGVLGGDAINAKALIFNVKGEDLLFLDHPTRGSTRPPPRRTRHSACPPPRSPTSGCTRRRVPGTPPARPT
;
A
#
# COMPACT_ATOMS: atom_id res chain seq x y z
N MET A 1 -38.22 -32.57 -24.12
CA MET A 1 -36.77 -32.28 -24.11
C MET A 1 -36.62 -30.77 -24.05
N GLY A 2 -36.53 -30.22 -22.85
CA GLY A 2 -36.24 -28.82 -22.59
C GLY A 2 -35.36 -28.82 -21.35
N HIS A 3 -34.05 -28.65 -21.55
CA HIS A 3 -33.09 -28.45 -20.48
C HIS A 3 -33.19 -26.99 -20.07
N ASP A 4 -33.86 -26.74 -18.95
CA ASP A 4 -33.75 -25.46 -18.24
C ASP A 4 -32.48 -25.53 -17.39
N VAL A 5 -31.45 -24.81 -17.83
CA VAL A 5 -30.18 -24.69 -17.13
C VAL A 5 -30.39 -23.64 -16.04
N GLY A 6 -30.49 -24.12 -14.80
CA GLY A 6 -30.46 -23.26 -13.63
C GLY A 6 -29.16 -22.46 -13.61
N VAL A 7 -29.29 -21.15 -13.75
CA VAL A 7 -28.23 -20.17 -13.47
C VAL A 7 -28.02 -20.21 -11.96
N ALA A 8 -27.01 -20.96 -11.53
CA ALA A 8 -26.49 -20.88 -10.18
C ALA A 8 -25.78 -19.52 -10.04
N ASP A 9 -26.31 -18.70 -9.14
CA ASP A 9 -25.69 -17.48 -8.65
C ASP A 9 -24.47 -17.86 -7.79
N GLU A 10 -23.34 -18.10 -8.44
CA GLU A 10 -22.03 -18.28 -7.82
C GLU A 10 -21.30 -16.93 -7.80
N THR A 11 -21.82 -15.97 -7.04
CA THR A 11 -21.17 -14.66 -6.88
C THR A 11 -20.70 -14.46 -5.44
N GLY A 12 -19.41 -14.70 -5.17
CA GLY A 12 -18.69 -13.96 -4.12
C GLY A 12 -18.01 -14.71 -2.96
N GLU A 13 -17.81 -16.03 -3.02
CA GLU A 13 -17.10 -16.78 -1.95
C GLU A 13 -15.60 -17.03 -2.22
N ALA A 14 -15.06 -16.45 -3.30
CA ALA A 14 -13.68 -16.69 -3.73
C ALA A 14 -12.65 -15.94 -2.84
N GLU A 15 -11.84 -16.74 -2.14
CA GLU A 15 -10.54 -16.45 -1.51
C GLU A 15 -10.45 -15.61 -0.22
N LEU A 16 -11.08 -16.08 0.87
CA LEU A 16 -10.67 -15.73 2.25
C LEU A 16 -9.79 -16.84 2.86
N VAL A 17 -8.79 -17.35 2.12
CA VAL A 17 -8.05 -18.57 2.50
C VAL A 17 -6.88 -18.32 3.48
N ASP A 18 -6.48 -17.07 3.69
CA ASP A 18 -5.31 -16.74 4.53
C ASP A 18 -5.74 -16.18 5.89
N VAL A 19 -6.23 -17.06 6.78
CA VAL A 19 -6.58 -16.71 8.16
C VAL A 19 -5.30 -16.38 8.93
N VAL A 20 -5.20 -15.14 9.41
CA VAL A 20 -4.00 -14.65 10.13
C VAL A 20 -4.25 -14.40 11.61
N GLY A 21 -5.50 -14.42 12.07
CA GLY A 21 -5.81 -14.08 13.44
C GLY A 21 -7.29 -13.95 13.75
N ARG A 22 -7.56 -13.40 14.94
CA ARG A 22 -8.91 -13.08 15.41
C ARG A 22 -8.96 -11.72 16.08
N VAL A 23 -10.09 -11.03 15.99
CA VAL A 23 -10.30 -9.75 16.68
C VAL A 23 -10.18 -9.95 18.19
N LEU A 24 -9.36 -9.13 18.85
CA LEU A 24 -9.14 -9.19 20.29
C LEU A 24 -10.41 -8.79 21.04
N GLY A 25 -10.72 -9.53 22.11
CA GLY A 25 -11.79 -9.18 23.05
C GLY A 25 -11.32 -8.43 24.30
N THR A 26 -10.02 -8.33 24.51
CA THR A 26 -9.40 -7.63 25.66
C THR A 26 -9.10 -6.16 25.38
N ALA A 27 -9.38 -5.70 24.17
CA ALA A 27 -9.29 -4.30 23.75
C ALA A 27 -10.56 -3.93 23.01
N ASP A 28 -11.03 -2.70 23.18
CA ASP A 28 -12.23 -2.23 22.50
C ASP A 28 -12.01 -2.20 20.98
N ALA A 29 -13.01 -2.70 20.24
CA ALA A 29 -13.09 -2.57 18.81
C ALA A 29 -14.05 -1.43 18.46
N THR A 30 -13.63 -0.55 17.56
CA THR A 30 -14.45 0.51 16.98
C THR A 30 -14.62 0.26 15.48
N PRO A 31 -15.57 0.92 14.79
CA PRO A 31 -15.68 0.82 13.34
C PRO A 31 -14.45 1.32 12.57
N LEU A 32 -13.57 2.11 13.22
CA LEU A 32 -12.42 2.74 12.58
C LEU A 32 -11.08 2.13 13.00
N GLN A 33 -11.03 1.45 14.14
CA GLN A 33 -9.82 0.89 14.70
C GLN A 33 -10.14 -0.31 15.60
N PHE A 34 -9.37 -1.39 15.45
CA PHE A 34 -9.48 -2.57 16.29
C PHE A 34 -8.16 -3.33 16.35
N TRP A 35 -8.05 -4.25 17.31
CA TRP A 35 -6.87 -5.10 17.46
C TRP A 35 -7.15 -6.53 17.01
N THR A 36 -6.16 -7.16 16.40
CA THR A 36 -6.19 -8.58 15.98
C THR A 36 -5.10 -9.33 16.73
N ALA A 37 -5.47 -10.41 17.42
CA ALA A 37 -4.54 -11.41 17.92
C ALA A 37 -4.05 -12.25 16.74
N VAL A 38 -2.73 -12.32 16.55
CA VAL A 38 -2.13 -13.08 15.45
C VAL A 38 -2.17 -14.56 15.79
N ALA A 39 -2.61 -15.38 14.84
CA ALA A 39 -2.69 -16.83 15.03
C ALA A 39 -1.28 -17.46 15.09
N PRO A 40 -1.08 -18.55 15.86
CA PRO A 40 0.17 -19.28 15.84
C PRO A 40 0.59 -19.70 14.43
N GLY A 41 1.87 -19.50 14.08
CA GLY A 41 2.42 -19.80 12.75
C GLY A 41 2.07 -18.77 11.67
N SER A 42 1.30 -17.74 12.00
CA SER A 42 1.05 -16.57 11.15
C SER A 42 1.86 -15.37 11.62
N TYR A 43 1.95 -14.34 10.79
CA TYR A 43 2.47 -13.04 11.20
C TYR A 43 1.63 -11.93 10.55
N LEU A 44 1.69 -10.74 11.15
CA LEU A 44 1.25 -9.50 10.54
C LEU A 44 2.37 -8.47 10.68
N GLN A 45 2.59 -7.69 9.64
CA GLN A 45 3.57 -6.60 9.63
C GLN A 45 2.87 -5.28 9.31
N LEU A 46 3.55 -4.17 9.56
CA LEU A 46 3.10 -2.84 9.14
C LEU A 46 2.76 -2.84 7.65
N ASP A 47 1.71 -2.12 7.30
CA ASP A 47 1.18 -1.98 5.94
C ASP A 47 0.49 -3.23 5.36
N ASP A 48 0.45 -4.37 6.08
CA ASP A 48 -0.38 -5.51 5.66
C ASP A 48 -1.86 -5.09 5.66
N VAL A 49 -2.59 -5.53 4.63
CA VAL A 49 -4.03 -5.28 4.49
C VAL A 49 -4.77 -6.51 4.98
N VAL A 50 -5.79 -6.31 5.80
CA VAL A 50 -6.62 -7.39 6.34
C VAL A 50 -8.10 -7.10 6.14
N VAL A 51 -8.89 -8.17 6.17
CA VAL A 51 -10.36 -8.12 6.09
C VAL A 51 -10.96 -8.98 7.19
N THR A 52 -12.02 -8.49 7.80
CA THR A 52 -12.89 -9.26 8.69
C THR A 52 -14.35 -9.01 8.31
N ARG A 53 -15.24 -9.89 8.74
CA ARG A 53 -16.66 -9.84 8.41
C ARG A 53 -17.49 -9.95 9.68
N ARG A 54 -18.57 -9.19 9.72
CA ARG A 54 -19.55 -9.20 10.80
C ARG A 54 -20.94 -9.43 10.22
N GLU A 55 -21.61 -10.46 10.69
CA GLU A 55 -23.03 -10.69 10.38
C GLU A 55 -23.90 -9.76 11.21
N LEU A 56 -24.87 -9.09 10.57
CA LEU A 56 -25.87 -8.27 11.23
C LEU A 56 -27.26 -8.92 11.12
N PRO A 57 -28.05 -8.98 12.21
CA PRO A 57 -29.34 -9.66 12.23
C PRO A 57 -30.29 -9.31 11.08
N ASP A 58 -30.34 -8.03 10.68
CA ASP A 58 -31.36 -7.51 9.73
C ASP A 58 -30.78 -6.84 8.48
N ARG A 59 -29.45 -6.89 8.30
CA ARG A 59 -28.74 -6.12 7.25
C ARG A 59 -27.77 -6.98 6.43
N GLY A 60 -27.64 -8.26 6.77
CA GLY A 60 -26.65 -9.14 6.17
C GLY A 60 -25.23 -8.82 6.62
N PRO A 61 -24.22 -9.30 5.88
CA PRO A 61 -22.83 -9.16 6.25
C PRO A 61 -22.29 -7.75 6.04
N VAL A 62 -21.44 -7.31 6.96
CA VAL A 62 -20.58 -6.13 6.81
C VAL A 62 -19.13 -6.58 6.74
N THR A 63 -18.47 -6.22 5.65
CA THR A 63 -17.05 -6.43 5.43
C THR A 63 -16.28 -5.21 5.92
N ILE A 64 -15.31 -5.42 6.79
CA ILE A 64 -14.47 -4.38 7.38
C ILE A 64 -13.04 -4.67 6.95
N ALA A 65 -12.46 -3.77 6.16
CA ALA A 65 -11.09 -3.87 5.69
C ALA A 65 -10.22 -2.78 6.33
N GLY A 66 -8.95 -3.10 6.59
CA GLY A 66 -8.03 -2.15 7.18
C GLY A 66 -6.58 -2.50 6.95
N VAL A 67 -5.71 -1.57 7.35
CA VAL A 67 -4.25 -1.67 7.27
C VAL A 67 -3.66 -1.78 8.66
N VAL A 68 -2.61 -2.58 8.79
CA VAL A 68 -1.88 -2.73 10.05
C VAL A 68 -1.01 -1.50 10.30
N THR A 69 -1.29 -0.79 11.40
CA THR A 69 -0.57 0.43 11.82
C THR A 69 0.42 0.20 12.94
N GLN A 70 0.25 -0.87 13.72
CA GLN A 70 1.15 -1.24 14.80
C GLN A 70 1.17 -2.76 14.99
N VAL A 71 2.30 -3.31 15.43
CA VAL A 71 2.43 -4.71 15.85
C VAL A 71 3.13 -4.75 17.20
N ARG A 72 2.62 -5.55 18.14
CA ARG A 72 3.22 -5.75 19.47
C ARG A 72 3.28 -7.24 19.81
N ALA A 73 4.32 -7.63 20.54
CA ALA A 73 4.45 -8.93 21.16
C ALA A 73 4.62 -8.76 22.68
N ARG A 74 3.98 -9.61 23.47
CA ARG A 74 4.12 -9.61 24.93
C ARG A 74 4.05 -11.02 25.49
N HIS A 75 4.64 -11.24 26.67
CA HIS A 75 4.34 -12.43 27.46
C HIS A 75 3.01 -12.22 28.19
N GLU A 76 2.02 -13.08 27.95
CA GLU A 76 0.76 -13.05 28.70
C GLU A 76 1.00 -13.47 30.15
N GLY A 77 0.49 -12.66 31.08
CA GLY A 77 0.62 -12.90 32.53
C GLY A 77 1.93 -12.41 33.15
N ALA A 78 2.93 -12.00 32.36
CA ALA A 78 4.12 -11.33 32.88
C ALA A 78 3.77 -9.94 33.41
N GLN A 79 4.25 -9.62 34.61
CA GLN A 79 3.95 -8.34 35.30
C GLN A 79 5.19 -7.47 35.43
N PHE A 80 6.37 -8.08 35.53
CA PHE A 80 7.64 -7.38 35.72
C PHE A 80 8.56 -7.58 34.51
N ASP A 81 9.37 -6.58 34.21
CA ASP A 81 10.33 -6.65 33.10
C ASP A 81 11.34 -7.80 33.29
N SER A 82 11.67 -8.15 34.54
CA SER A 82 12.56 -9.27 34.86
C SER A 82 11.97 -10.65 34.58
N ASP A 83 10.64 -10.77 34.46
CA ASP A 83 9.96 -12.06 34.22
C ASP A 83 10.43 -12.69 32.90
N VAL A 84 10.92 -11.88 31.95
CA VAL A 84 11.48 -12.35 30.68
C VAL A 84 12.60 -13.37 30.87
N PHE A 85 13.45 -13.22 31.88
CA PHE A 85 14.55 -14.14 32.15
C PHE A 85 14.01 -15.45 32.74
N ALA A 86 13.10 -15.36 33.71
CA ALA A 86 12.48 -16.52 34.31
C ALA A 86 11.67 -17.35 33.29
N ILE A 87 11.00 -16.68 32.34
CA ILE A 87 10.28 -17.31 31.23
C ILE A 87 11.26 -17.96 30.24
N ALA A 88 12.32 -17.27 29.85
CA ALA A 88 13.34 -17.80 28.95
C ALA A 88 14.05 -19.04 29.54
N ASP A 89 14.27 -19.04 30.85
CA ASP A 89 14.86 -20.18 31.59
C ASP A 89 13.83 -21.29 31.91
N GLY A 90 12.56 -21.11 31.51
CA GLY A 90 11.47 -22.09 31.71
C GLY A 90 10.97 -22.21 33.15
N THR A 91 11.38 -21.31 34.04
CA THR A 91 11.00 -21.31 35.46
C THR A 91 9.66 -20.62 35.72
N LEU A 92 9.22 -19.75 34.82
CA LEU A 92 7.89 -19.11 34.85
C LEU A 92 7.13 -19.42 33.55
N PRO A 93 5.96 -20.07 33.60
CA PRO A 93 5.19 -20.35 32.39
C PRO A 93 4.50 -19.08 31.88
N ALA A 94 4.76 -18.73 30.63
CA ALA A 94 4.04 -17.65 29.93
C ALA A 94 3.94 -17.96 28.44
N MET A 95 2.92 -17.42 27.79
CA MET A 95 2.73 -17.52 26.34
C MET A 95 3.11 -16.20 25.69
N VAL A 96 3.78 -16.25 24.53
CA VAL A 96 3.95 -15.05 23.71
C VAL A 96 2.65 -14.80 22.95
N GLN A 97 2.09 -13.61 23.14
CA GLN A 97 0.94 -13.13 22.39
C GLN A 97 1.34 -11.98 21.48
N GLU A 98 1.11 -12.17 20.20
CA GLU A 98 1.28 -11.14 19.17
C GLU A 98 -0.06 -10.51 18.84
N ALA A 99 -0.08 -9.19 18.72
CA ALA A 99 -1.26 -8.44 18.35
C ALA A 99 -0.92 -7.32 17.38
N ALA A 100 -1.76 -7.13 16.38
CA ALA A 100 -1.68 -6.06 15.41
C ALA A 100 -2.84 -5.07 15.60
N GLU A 101 -2.56 -3.78 15.50
CA GLU A 101 -3.58 -2.74 15.43
C GLU A 101 -3.94 -2.48 13.97
N ILE A 102 -5.24 -2.47 13.68
CA ILE A 102 -5.78 -2.29 12.34
C ILE A 102 -6.52 -0.95 12.32
N THR A 103 -6.10 -0.06 11.41
CA THR A 103 -6.86 1.14 11.05
C THR A 103 -7.74 0.81 9.83
N THR A 104 -9.04 1.03 9.95
CA THR A 104 -10.04 0.68 8.93
C THR A 104 -9.91 1.62 7.73
N THR A 105 -9.84 1.05 6.53
CA THR A 105 -9.76 1.79 5.26
C THR A 105 -11.09 1.77 4.50
N ARG A 106 -11.89 0.71 4.68
CA ARG A 106 -13.19 0.55 4.02
C ARG A 106 -14.13 -0.30 4.85
N VAL A 107 -15.40 0.10 4.89
CA VAL A 107 -16.52 -0.69 5.41
C VAL A 107 -17.55 -0.84 4.29
N ASP A 108 -17.97 -2.07 4.02
CA ASP A 108 -18.85 -2.40 2.88
C ASP A 108 -19.90 -3.44 3.29
N PRO A 109 -21.22 -3.13 3.24
CA PRO A 109 -21.79 -1.80 2.96
C PRO A 109 -21.38 -0.76 4.03
N GLU A 110 -21.62 0.53 3.78
CA GLU A 110 -21.25 1.66 4.67
C GLU A 110 -22.07 1.72 5.98
N LEU A 111 -22.06 0.62 6.73
CA LEU A 111 -22.66 0.45 8.05
C LEU A 111 -21.53 0.37 9.06
N TYR A 112 -21.19 1.51 9.67
CA TYR A 112 -20.06 1.65 10.60
C TYR A 112 -20.35 1.04 11.97
N VAL A 113 -20.24 -0.28 12.03
CA VAL A 113 -20.34 -1.08 13.25
C VAL A 113 -18.98 -1.72 13.54
N PRO A 114 -18.58 -1.86 14.81
CA PRO A 114 -17.29 -2.49 15.13
C PRO A 114 -17.28 -3.97 14.76
N PRO A 115 -16.14 -4.58 14.43
CA PRO A 115 -16.07 -6.03 14.31
C PRO A 115 -16.31 -6.70 15.67
N SER A 116 -16.86 -7.91 15.66
CA SER A 116 -17.11 -8.65 16.90
C SER A 116 -15.81 -9.23 17.46
N PRO A 117 -15.61 -9.24 18.79
CA PRO A 117 -14.54 -10.02 19.41
C PRO A 117 -14.55 -11.48 18.94
N GLY A 118 -13.38 -12.02 18.64
CA GLY A 118 -13.21 -13.39 18.13
C GLY A 118 -13.50 -13.59 16.64
N ALA A 119 -14.00 -12.55 15.93
CA ALA A 119 -14.21 -12.60 14.49
C ALA A 119 -12.90 -12.94 13.77
N VAL A 120 -12.99 -13.76 12.72
CA VAL A 120 -11.83 -14.21 11.96
C VAL A 120 -11.28 -13.04 11.13
N VAL A 121 -9.95 -12.91 11.11
CA VAL A 121 -9.25 -11.90 10.32
C VAL A 121 -8.42 -12.61 9.26
N HIS A 122 -8.59 -12.18 8.02
CA HIS A 122 -7.92 -12.73 6.85
C HIS A 122 -6.96 -11.70 6.27
N ARG A 123 -5.80 -12.14 5.78
CA ARG A 123 -4.93 -11.29 4.98
C ARG A 123 -5.56 -11.04 3.62
N ALA A 124 -5.71 -9.78 3.24
CA ALA A 124 -6.30 -9.39 1.98
C ALA A 124 -5.31 -9.63 0.83
N ARG A 125 -5.78 -10.28 -0.25
CA ARG A 125 -5.04 -10.48 -1.50
C ARG A 125 -5.95 -10.20 -2.69
N GLY A 126 -5.37 -10.12 -3.89
CA GLY A 126 -6.13 -9.96 -5.14
C GLY A 126 -7.20 -8.87 -5.08
N ASP A 127 -8.43 -9.24 -5.42
CA ASP A 127 -9.59 -8.34 -5.46
C ASP A 127 -10.00 -7.84 -4.07
N ALA A 128 -9.87 -8.66 -3.02
CA ALA A 128 -10.16 -8.23 -1.65
C ALA A 128 -9.22 -7.09 -1.21
N ARG A 129 -7.93 -7.18 -1.57
CA ARG A 129 -6.96 -6.09 -1.33
C ARG A 129 -7.28 -4.87 -2.19
N ALA A 130 -7.63 -5.07 -3.46
CA ALA A 130 -7.99 -3.98 -4.35
C ALA A 130 -9.20 -3.20 -3.81
N ALA A 131 -10.24 -3.91 -3.35
CA ALA A 131 -11.42 -3.34 -2.73
C ALA A 131 -11.10 -2.61 -1.40
N ALA A 132 -10.27 -3.22 -0.55
CA ALA A 132 -9.84 -2.64 0.74
C ALA A 132 -9.10 -1.30 0.59
N LEU A 133 -8.31 -1.16 -0.48
CA LEU A 133 -7.55 0.06 -0.79
C LEU A 133 -8.27 0.99 -1.80
N HIS A 134 -9.55 0.72 -2.09
CA HIS A 134 -10.39 1.45 -3.07
C HIS A 134 -9.82 1.49 -4.49
N PHE A 135 -8.95 0.55 -4.86
CA PHE A 135 -8.40 0.46 -6.20
C PHE A 135 -9.47 0.04 -7.23
N ASP A 136 -10.45 -0.74 -6.80
CA ASP A 136 -11.64 -1.14 -7.58
C ASP A 136 -12.43 0.07 -8.12
N ARG A 137 -12.45 1.18 -7.38
CA ARG A 137 -13.14 2.42 -7.77
C ARG A 137 -12.28 3.41 -8.58
N MET A 138 -11.00 3.08 -8.81
CA MET A 138 -10.10 3.95 -9.59
C MET A 138 -10.19 3.64 -11.07
N GLU A 139 -10.78 4.56 -11.84
CA GLU A 139 -10.81 4.50 -13.32
C GLU A 139 -9.43 4.75 -13.91
N LYS A 140 -8.74 5.81 -13.44
CA LYS A 140 -7.37 6.15 -13.85
C LYS A 140 -6.38 5.73 -12.78
N ARG A 141 -5.66 4.63 -13.00
CA ARG A 141 -4.66 4.11 -12.06
C ARG A 141 -3.25 4.55 -12.45
N ILE A 142 -2.61 5.36 -11.61
CA ILE A 142 -1.22 5.76 -11.78
C ILE A 142 -0.37 4.90 -10.86
N PRO A 143 0.55 4.07 -11.38
CA PRO A 143 1.39 3.26 -10.51
C PRO A 143 2.32 4.11 -9.66
N MET A 144 2.37 3.82 -8.35
CA MET A 144 3.18 4.56 -7.36
C MET A 144 4.34 3.72 -6.80
N GLY A 145 4.34 2.41 -7.09
CA GLY A 145 5.36 1.48 -6.63
C GLY A 145 4.74 0.15 -6.24
N THR A 146 5.38 -0.54 -5.30
CA THR A 146 4.88 -1.79 -4.74
C THR A 146 4.68 -1.64 -3.24
N GLY A 147 3.61 -2.22 -2.71
CA GLY A 147 3.44 -2.41 -1.27
C GLY A 147 4.48 -3.36 -0.69
N ARG A 148 4.44 -3.53 0.64
CA ARG A 148 5.36 -4.42 1.36
C ARG A 148 5.15 -5.89 1.00
N ASP A 149 3.92 -6.24 0.64
CA ASP A 149 3.50 -7.50 0.04
C ASP A 149 4.04 -7.75 -1.38
N GLY A 150 4.70 -6.76 -1.98
CA GLY A 150 5.22 -6.83 -3.35
C GLY A 150 4.18 -6.61 -4.44
N ALA A 151 2.90 -6.41 -4.07
CA ALA A 151 1.84 -6.11 -5.03
C ALA A 151 1.87 -4.62 -5.42
N PRO A 152 1.44 -4.26 -6.64
CA PRO A 152 1.40 -2.86 -7.06
C PRO A 152 0.53 -1.99 -6.14
N ALA A 153 0.96 -0.75 -5.99
CA ALA A 153 0.20 0.32 -5.37
C ALA A 153 -0.09 1.40 -6.41
N TYR A 154 -1.29 1.96 -6.36
CA TYR A 154 -1.77 2.94 -7.34
C TYR A 154 -2.24 4.22 -6.64
N LEU A 155 -2.07 5.34 -7.35
CA LEU A 155 -2.73 6.60 -7.08
C LEU A 155 -3.90 6.76 -8.05
N ASN A 156 -4.97 7.40 -7.57
CA ASN A 156 -6.07 7.80 -8.44
C ASN A 156 -5.66 9.03 -9.26
N GLY A 157 -5.60 8.85 -10.58
CA GLY A 157 -5.14 9.86 -11.53
C GLY A 157 -6.02 11.09 -11.62
N ASP A 158 -7.30 10.98 -11.25
CA ASP A 158 -8.22 12.11 -11.24
C ASP A 158 -7.81 13.22 -10.24
N PHE A 159 -7.01 12.87 -9.23
CA PHE A 159 -6.46 13.83 -8.26
C PHE A 159 -5.10 14.40 -8.69
N LEU A 160 -4.52 13.92 -9.78
CA LEU A 160 -3.24 14.38 -10.33
C LEU A 160 -3.41 15.17 -11.63
N ASP A 161 -4.42 14.84 -12.44
CA ASP A 161 -4.63 15.44 -13.77
C ASP A 161 -5.40 16.78 -13.75
N GLY A 162 -5.94 17.18 -12.59
CA GLY A 162 -6.71 18.41 -12.44
C GLY A 162 -8.23 18.23 -12.46
N SER A 163 -8.74 17.03 -12.74
CA SER A 163 -10.19 16.79 -12.81
C SER A 163 -10.89 16.88 -11.45
N ARG A 164 -10.26 16.35 -10.38
CA ARG A 164 -10.75 16.46 -8.98
C ARG A 164 -9.75 17.18 -8.05
N GLY A 165 -8.63 17.62 -8.60
CA GLY A 165 -7.51 18.25 -7.90
C GLY A 165 -6.20 18.06 -8.69
N ALA A 166 -5.15 18.79 -8.30
CA ALA A 166 -3.82 18.68 -8.94
C ALA A 166 -2.68 19.10 -7.99
N HIS A 167 -2.81 18.79 -6.70
CA HIS A 167 -1.81 19.16 -5.70
C HIS A 167 -1.31 17.93 -4.97
N VAL A 168 0.01 17.76 -4.94
CA VAL A 168 0.67 16.70 -4.20
C VAL A 168 1.70 17.34 -3.28
N SER A 169 1.65 17.00 -2.00
CA SER A 169 2.69 17.33 -1.03
C SER A 169 3.51 16.08 -0.74
N ILE A 170 4.82 16.16 -0.96
CA ILE A 170 5.75 15.05 -0.71
C ILE A 170 6.59 15.40 0.50
N SER A 171 6.30 14.73 1.62
CA SER A 171 6.99 14.91 2.89
C SER A 171 7.83 13.68 3.23
N GLY A 172 8.87 13.86 4.05
CA GLY A 172 9.70 12.75 4.52
C GLY A 172 10.94 13.24 5.27
N ILE A 173 11.60 12.33 5.99
CA ILE A 173 12.80 12.61 6.79
C ILE A 173 13.91 13.19 5.89
N SER A 174 14.62 14.22 6.37
CA SER A 174 15.74 14.82 5.64
C SER A 174 16.91 13.85 5.51
N GLY A 175 17.66 13.90 4.40
CA GLY A 175 18.84 13.04 4.18
C GLY A 175 18.54 11.66 3.58
N VAL A 176 17.28 11.21 3.60
CA VAL A 176 16.84 10.07 2.79
C VAL A 176 16.46 10.62 1.41
N ALA A 177 17.19 10.24 0.35
CA ALA A 177 17.02 10.74 -1.03
C ALA A 177 15.69 10.29 -1.71
N THR A 178 14.66 10.01 -0.91
CA THR A 178 13.37 9.48 -1.36
C THR A 178 12.48 10.56 -1.96
N LYS A 179 12.52 11.80 -1.47
CA LYS A 179 11.61 12.87 -1.94
C LYS A 179 11.80 13.18 -3.42
N THR A 180 13.03 13.51 -3.83
CA THR A 180 13.36 13.85 -5.22
C THR A 180 13.19 12.66 -6.16
N SER A 181 13.63 11.48 -5.72
CA SER A 181 13.47 10.23 -6.48
C SER A 181 11.99 9.89 -6.68
N PHE A 182 11.18 10.01 -5.64
CA PHE A 182 9.75 9.75 -5.69
C PHE A 182 9.01 10.77 -6.57
N ALA A 183 9.33 12.07 -6.45
CA ALA A 183 8.76 13.10 -7.33
C ALA A 183 9.06 12.82 -8.81
N THR A 184 10.30 12.43 -9.12
CA THR A 184 10.70 12.08 -10.49
C THR A 184 10.01 10.81 -10.97
N PHE A 185 9.90 9.80 -10.11
CA PHE A 185 9.18 8.56 -10.41
C PHE A 185 7.67 8.79 -10.62
N LEU A 186 7.07 9.67 -9.83
CA LEU A 186 5.66 10.04 -9.97
C LEU A 186 5.40 10.72 -11.32
N LEU A 187 6.23 11.71 -11.68
CA LEU A 187 6.16 12.35 -13.00
C LEU A 187 6.33 11.33 -14.12
N TYR A 188 7.34 10.47 -14.01
CA TYR A 188 7.53 9.38 -14.97
C TYR A 188 6.27 8.51 -15.09
N SER A 189 5.66 8.12 -13.98
CA SER A 189 4.46 7.28 -13.96
C SER A 189 3.25 7.98 -14.58
N VAL A 190 3.05 9.28 -14.31
CA VAL A 190 1.99 10.10 -14.93
C VAL A 190 2.15 10.14 -16.46
N PHE A 191 3.35 10.49 -16.96
CA PHE A 191 3.58 10.60 -18.41
C PHE A 191 3.53 9.27 -19.16
N ARG A 192 3.74 8.15 -18.46
CA ARG A 192 3.95 6.86 -19.11
C ARG A 192 2.79 5.89 -18.95
N SER A 193 2.00 6.02 -17.88
CA SER A 193 0.86 5.14 -17.60
C SER A 193 -0.29 5.26 -18.60
N GLY A 194 -0.31 6.31 -19.44
CA GLY A 194 -1.37 6.54 -20.42
C GLY A 194 -2.61 7.24 -19.84
N VAL A 195 -2.62 7.54 -18.55
CA VAL A 195 -3.76 8.20 -17.85
C VAL A 195 -4.12 9.58 -18.39
N LEU A 196 -3.16 10.26 -19.03
CA LEU A 196 -3.36 11.58 -19.63
C LEU A 196 -4.12 11.53 -20.97
N GLY A 197 -4.27 10.35 -21.58
CA GLY A 197 -5.00 10.20 -22.84
C GLY A 197 -4.56 11.19 -23.93
N GLY A 198 -5.53 11.90 -24.52
CA GLY A 198 -5.29 12.92 -25.55
C GLY A 198 -4.49 14.14 -25.05
N ASP A 199 -4.52 14.42 -23.75
CA ASP A 199 -3.81 15.57 -23.16
C ASP A 199 -2.31 15.32 -23.02
N ALA A 200 -1.85 14.07 -23.18
CA ALA A 200 -0.45 13.69 -23.06
C ALA A 200 0.48 14.49 -23.98
N ILE A 201 0.00 14.89 -25.17
CA ILE A 201 0.76 15.70 -26.14
C ILE A 201 1.10 17.08 -25.55
N ASN A 202 0.14 17.67 -24.83
CA ASN A 202 0.24 19.00 -24.25
C ASN A 202 0.85 18.99 -22.84
N ALA A 203 0.91 17.84 -22.19
CA ALA A 203 1.48 17.71 -20.87
C ALA A 203 3.00 18.00 -20.88
N LYS A 204 3.44 18.82 -19.92
CA LYS A 204 4.84 19.22 -19.71
C LYS A 204 5.10 19.27 -18.21
N ALA A 205 6.29 18.86 -17.78
CA ALA A 205 6.71 18.99 -16.39
C ALA A 205 7.79 20.06 -16.27
N LEU A 206 7.62 20.93 -15.28
CA LEU A 206 8.59 21.93 -14.88
C LEU A 206 9.03 21.63 -13.45
N ILE A 207 10.31 21.37 -13.25
CA ILE A 207 10.89 21.10 -11.93
C ILE A 207 11.82 22.25 -11.55
N PHE A 208 11.51 22.90 -10.43
CA PHE A 208 12.40 23.90 -9.82
C PHE A 208 13.42 23.20 -8.93
N ASN A 209 14.59 22.89 -9.48
CA ASN A 209 15.67 22.30 -8.71
C ASN A 209 16.39 23.36 -7.88
N VAL A 210 16.14 23.39 -6.56
CA VAL A 210 16.68 24.40 -5.63
C VAL A 210 17.84 23.88 -4.77
N LYS A 211 18.18 22.59 -4.86
CA LYS A 211 19.27 21.97 -4.07
C LYS A 211 20.07 20.98 -4.92
N GLY A 212 21.38 21.20 -5.02
CA GLY A 212 22.31 20.28 -5.67
C GLY A 212 22.15 20.20 -7.19
N GLU A 213 22.91 19.29 -7.81
CA GLU A 213 22.96 19.09 -9.26
C GLU A 213 22.31 17.79 -9.74
N ASP A 214 21.76 16.98 -8.84
CA ASP A 214 21.27 15.62 -9.13
C ASP A 214 20.27 15.55 -10.29
N LEU A 215 19.39 16.55 -10.40
CA LEU A 215 18.38 16.61 -11.47
C LEU A 215 18.93 17.16 -12.81
N LEU A 216 20.17 17.66 -12.85
CA LEU A 216 20.78 18.19 -14.07
C LEU A 216 21.22 17.09 -15.04
N PHE A 217 21.23 15.82 -14.60
CA PHE A 217 21.72 14.69 -15.37
C PHE A 217 20.65 13.61 -15.67
N LEU A 218 19.36 13.92 -15.52
CA LEU A 218 18.26 12.98 -15.77
C LEU A 218 18.22 12.43 -17.21
N ASP A 219 18.79 13.16 -18.16
CA ASP A 219 18.92 12.83 -19.57
C ASP A 219 20.16 11.96 -19.88
N HIS A 220 21.05 11.77 -18.92
CA HIS A 220 22.25 10.97 -19.09
C HIS A 220 22.05 9.55 -18.56
N PRO A 221 22.62 8.52 -19.24
CA PRO A 221 22.67 7.18 -18.68
C PRO A 221 23.50 7.19 -17.39
N THR A 222 23.01 6.48 -16.36
CA THR A 222 23.71 6.37 -15.08
C THR A 222 25.07 5.71 -15.27
N ARG A 223 26.17 6.45 -15.02
CA ARG A 223 27.53 5.91 -15.10
C ARG A 223 27.73 4.88 -13.98
N GLY A 224 28.12 3.64 -14.33
CA GLY A 224 28.43 2.59 -13.35
C GLY A 224 27.37 1.50 -13.13
N SER A 225 26.30 1.44 -13.92
CA SER A 225 25.37 0.30 -13.89
C SER A 225 25.93 -0.93 -14.65
N THR A 226 27.09 -1.44 -14.28
CA THR A 226 27.51 -2.83 -14.58
C THR A 226 26.85 -3.85 -13.65
N ARG A 227 26.11 -3.38 -12.63
CA ARG A 227 25.19 -4.21 -11.87
C ARG A 227 24.00 -4.54 -12.78
N PRO A 228 23.60 -5.82 -12.94
CA PRO A 228 22.34 -6.12 -13.60
C PRO A 228 21.24 -5.27 -12.95
N PRO A 229 20.29 -4.74 -13.72
CA PRO A 229 19.23 -3.90 -13.17
C PRO A 229 18.65 -4.61 -11.95
N PRO A 230 18.46 -3.92 -10.80
CA PRO A 230 18.00 -4.55 -9.58
C PRO A 230 16.79 -5.40 -9.95
N ARG A 231 16.96 -6.72 -9.74
CA ARG A 231 16.07 -7.81 -10.14
C ARG A 231 14.77 -7.28 -10.74
N ARG A 232 14.67 -7.35 -12.08
CA ARG A 232 13.53 -6.97 -12.93
C ARG A 232 12.15 -7.42 -12.40
N THR A 233 12.14 -8.31 -11.40
CA THR A 233 11.00 -8.86 -10.68
C THR A 233 10.18 -7.86 -9.86
N ARG A 234 10.76 -6.78 -9.30
CA ARG A 234 9.94 -5.77 -8.56
C ARG A 234 9.28 -4.76 -9.50
N HIS A 235 9.98 -4.40 -10.57
CA HIS A 235 9.42 -3.58 -11.64
C HIS A 235 8.53 -4.38 -12.59
N SER A 236 8.51 -5.71 -12.59
CA SER A 236 7.58 -6.49 -13.43
C SER A 236 6.19 -6.63 -12.81
N ALA A 237 6.08 -6.52 -11.49
CA ALA A 237 4.78 -6.45 -10.81
C ALA A 237 4.06 -5.13 -11.16
N CYS A 238 4.84 -4.06 -11.27
CA CYS A 238 4.40 -2.72 -11.68
C CYS A 238 5.28 -2.23 -12.85
N PRO A 239 5.05 -2.72 -14.10
CA PRO A 239 5.91 -2.41 -15.24
C PRO A 239 5.96 -0.91 -15.52
N PRO A 240 7.14 -0.26 -15.43
CA PRO A 240 7.32 1.04 -16.04
C PRO A 240 7.09 0.88 -17.56
N PRO A 241 6.25 1.71 -18.20
CA PRO A 241 6.03 1.61 -19.64
C PRO A 241 7.31 1.95 -20.42
N ARG A 242 7.70 1.07 -21.36
CA ARG A 242 9.02 0.92 -22.05
C ARG A 242 9.73 2.18 -22.58
N SER A 243 10.80 2.64 -21.92
CA SER A 243 11.90 3.57 -22.35
C SER A 243 11.62 4.91 -23.07
N PRO A 244 12.47 5.95 -22.88
CA PRO A 244 12.13 7.36 -23.09
C PRO A 244 12.88 8.01 -24.26
N THR A 245 12.21 8.78 -25.10
CA THR A 245 12.82 9.89 -25.88
C THR A 245 11.72 10.69 -26.57
N SER A 246 11.08 11.64 -25.88
CA SER A 246 10.39 12.79 -26.50
C SER A 246 9.71 13.62 -25.41
N GLY A 247 10.23 14.79 -25.04
CA GLY A 247 9.41 15.79 -24.35
C GLY A 247 10.07 16.72 -23.33
N CYS A 248 11.32 16.49 -22.91
CA CYS A 248 11.96 17.37 -21.92
C CYS A 248 12.74 18.51 -22.61
N THR A 249 12.13 19.70 -22.71
CA THR A 249 12.82 20.92 -23.16
C THR A 249 13.36 21.72 -21.97
N ARG A 250 14.68 21.91 -21.89
CA ARG A 250 15.34 22.76 -20.89
C ARG A 250 15.11 24.25 -21.19
N ARG A 251 14.78 25.05 -20.17
CA ARG A 251 15.04 26.50 -20.17
C ARG A 251 16.07 26.80 -19.08
N ARG A 252 17.27 27.23 -19.49
CA ARG A 252 18.27 27.78 -18.58
C ARG A 252 17.83 29.17 -18.13
N VAL A 253 18.01 29.48 -16.85
CA VAL A 253 18.04 30.87 -16.36
C VAL A 253 19.31 31.52 -16.93
N PRO A 254 19.24 32.69 -17.57
CA PRO A 254 20.44 33.37 -18.08
C PRO A 254 21.39 33.74 -16.92
N GLY A 255 22.65 33.30 -16.98
CA GLY A 255 23.71 33.78 -16.06
C GLY A 255 24.55 32.73 -15.34
N THR A 256 24.27 31.42 -15.45
CA THR A 256 25.05 30.39 -14.72
C THR A 256 26.10 29.70 -15.62
N PRO A 257 27.40 29.74 -15.28
CA PRO A 257 28.44 29.03 -16.05
C PRO A 257 28.26 27.51 -15.97
N PRO A 258 28.72 26.75 -16.98
CA PRO A 258 28.59 25.30 -16.97
C PRO A 258 29.46 24.68 -15.87
N ALA A 259 28.84 23.91 -14.97
CA ALA A 259 29.56 23.06 -14.04
C ALA A 259 30.36 22.00 -14.84
N ARG A 260 31.67 21.92 -14.61
CA ARG A 260 32.50 20.83 -15.11
C ARG A 260 32.31 19.62 -14.18
N PRO A 261 32.07 18.41 -14.72
CA PRO A 261 32.02 17.22 -13.91
C PRO A 261 33.44 16.87 -13.41
N THR A 262 33.58 16.63 -12.11
CA THR A 262 34.68 15.86 -11.50
C THR A 262 34.32 14.39 -11.45
#